data_AF-A0AA87SYV6-F1
#
_entry.id   AF-A0AA87SYV6-F1
#
_cell.length_a   1.000
_cell.length_b   1.000
_cell.length_c   1.000
_cell.angle_alpha   90.00
_cell.angle_beta   90.00
_cell.angle_gamma   90.00
#
_symmetry.space_group_name_H-M   'P 1'
#
loop_
_entity.id
_entity.type
_entity.pdbx_description
1 polymer ?
#
loop_
_entity_poly.entity_id
_entity_poly.type
_entity_poly.pdbx_seq_one_letter_code
_entity_poly.pdbx_strand_id
1 'polypeptide(L)'
;MFCFRFAGGRKNLCCDISEEWTRIARKYWKESDLESKIRLKIGSALETLQLLLDSKSAPVWASDFAFGPSSIDLIFLDADKENYPNYYALILQLLKPGLY
;
A
#
# COMPACT_ATOMS: atom_id res chain seq x y z
N MET A 1 1.59 4.12 -9.38
CA MET A 1 0.97 4.04 -8.05
C MET A 1 0.80 2.59 -7.59
N PHE A 2 1.33 2.27 -6.42
CA PHE A 2 1.17 0.97 -5.79
C PHE A 2 0.09 1.07 -4.72
N CYS A 3 -0.93 0.20 -4.71
CA CYS A 3 -1.95 0.21 -3.65
C CYS A 3 -2.15 -1.16 -3.01
N PHE A 4 -2.45 -1.14 -1.71
CA PHE A 4 -2.66 -2.30 -0.84
C PHE A 4 -4.01 -2.17 -0.14
N ARG A 5 -4.73 -3.29 -0.06
CA ARG A 5 -5.92 -3.43 0.80
C ARG A 5 -5.60 -4.41 1.93
N PHE A 6 -5.89 -4.01 3.16
CA PHE A 6 -5.60 -4.80 4.35
C PHE A 6 -6.84 -5.50 4.90
N ALA A 7 -6.57 -6.54 5.70
CA ALA A 7 -7.53 -7.32 6.48
C ALA A 7 -8.64 -6.45 7.12
N GLY A 8 -9.90 -6.67 6.73
CA GLY A 8 -11.06 -5.94 7.26
C GLY A 8 -11.61 -4.83 6.33
N GLY A 9 -11.07 -4.72 5.11
CA GLY A 9 -11.81 -4.27 3.92
C GLY A 9 -12.17 -2.79 3.79
N ARG A 10 -11.80 -1.91 4.73
CA ARG A 10 -12.34 -0.52 4.75
C ARG A 10 -11.38 0.57 4.30
N LYS A 11 -10.06 0.37 4.35
CA LYS A 11 -9.06 1.38 3.98
C LYS A 11 -8.04 0.84 2.97
N ASN A 12 -7.61 1.69 2.04
CA ASN A 12 -6.54 1.40 1.09
C ASN A 12 -5.31 2.18 1.51
N LEU A 13 -4.13 1.57 1.44
CA LEU A 13 -2.86 2.29 1.47
C LEU A 13 -2.36 2.39 0.03
N CYS A 14 -2.04 3.58 -0.42
CA CYS A 14 -1.39 3.81 -1.69
C CYS A 14 -0.01 4.44 -1.46
N CYS A 15 0.94 4.02 -2.27
CA CYS A 15 2.33 4.45 -2.28
C CYS A 15 2.69 4.92 -3.67
N ASP A 16 3.32 6.08 -3.76
CA ASP A 16 3.86 6.60 -5.01
C ASP A 16 5.08 7.48 -4.73
N ILE A 17 6.00 7.54 -5.69
CA ILE A 17 7.21 8.36 -5.61
C ILE A 17 6.91 9.79 -6.09
N SER A 18 5.93 9.97 -6.98
CA SER A 18 5.61 11.27 -7.56
C SER A 18 4.58 12.05 -6.73
N GLU A 19 5.02 13.17 -6.17
CA GLU A 19 4.13 14.12 -5.50
C GLU A 19 3.18 14.83 -6.49
N GLU A 20 3.62 15.05 -7.72
CA GLU A 20 2.83 15.72 -8.76
C GLU A 20 1.58 14.91 -9.13
N TRP A 21 1.75 13.62 -9.46
CA TRP A 21 0.66 12.74 -9.83
C TRP A 21 -0.28 12.48 -8.66
N THR A 22 0.28 12.34 -7.46
CA THR A 22 -0.52 12.12 -6.26
C THR A 22 -1.32 13.33 -5.83
N ARG A 23 -0.88 14.55 -6.15
CA ARG A 23 -1.67 15.77 -5.95
C ARG A 23 -2.95 15.75 -6.78
N ILE A 24 -2.86 15.29 -8.03
CA ILE A 24 -4.03 15.12 -8.91
C ILE A 24 -4.94 14.03 -8.35
N ALA A 25 -4.39 12.88 -7.95
CA ALA A 25 -5.17 11.78 -7.37
C ALA A 25 -5.94 12.21 -6.11
N ARG A 26 -5.27 12.93 -5.19
CA ARG A 26 -5.91 13.48 -3.97
C ARG A 26 -7.08 14.40 -4.29
N LYS A 27 -6.97 15.25 -5.32
CA LYS A 27 -8.05 16.14 -5.73
C LYS A 27 -9.31 15.34 -6.08
N TYR A 28 -9.19 14.30 -6.90
CA TYR A 28 -10.33 13.45 -7.28
C TYR A 28 -10.85 12.61 -6.12
N TRP A 29 -9.98 12.12 -5.23
CA TRP A 29 -10.41 11.40 -4.03
C TRP A 29 -11.25 12.28 -3.11
N LYS A 30 -10.90 13.56 -2.97
CA LYS A 30 -11.66 14.53 -2.19
C LYS A 30 -13.01 14.84 -2.84
N GLU A 31 -13.04 15.02 -4.16
CA GLU A 31 -14.29 15.24 -4.91
C GLU A 31 -15.25 14.05 -4.83
N SER A 32 -14.73 12.83 -4.64
CA SER A 32 -15.52 11.59 -4.58
C SER A 32 -15.79 11.08 -3.15
N ASP A 33 -15.47 11.84 -2.11
CA ASP A 33 -15.57 11.44 -0.69
C ASP A 33 -14.82 10.12 -0.35
N LEU A 34 -13.74 9.84 -1.08
CA LEU A 34 -12.88 8.66 -0.91
C LEU A 34 -11.62 8.96 -0.10
N GLU A 35 -11.31 10.24 0.15
CA GLU A 35 -10.12 10.67 0.89
C GLU A 35 -10.02 10.01 2.27
N SER A 36 -11.15 9.80 2.95
CA SER A 36 -11.21 9.11 4.25
C SER A 36 -10.88 7.61 4.19
N LYS A 37 -11.01 7.00 3.01
CA LYS A 37 -10.78 5.56 2.77
C LYS A 37 -9.40 5.27 2.18
N ILE A 38 -8.67 6.29 1.74
CA ILE A 38 -7.37 6.13 1.07
C ILE A 38 -6.30 6.86 1.89
N ARG A 39 -5.31 6.11 2.35
CA ARG A 39 -4.09 6.66 2.94
C ARG A 39 -3.02 6.69 1.86
N LEU A 40 -2.38 7.83 1.67
CA LEU A 40 -1.30 7.98 0.71
C LEU A 40 0.03 8.20 1.44
N LYS A 41 1.02 7.36 1.14
CA LYS A 41 2.40 7.52 1.56
C LYS A 41 3.26 7.89 0.35
N ILE A 42 3.89 9.06 0.39
CA ILE A 42 4.91 9.41 -0.61
C ILE A 42 6.22 8.70 -0.25
N GLY A 43 6.83 8.04 -1.22
CA GLY A 43 8.08 7.31 -1.08
C GLY A 43 8.12 6.01 -1.87
N SER A 44 9.22 5.27 -1.73
CA SER A 44 9.40 3.99 -2.42
C SER A 44 8.38 2.95 -1.95
N ALA A 45 7.74 2.29 -2.92
CA ALA A 45 6.86 1.16 -2.64
C ALA A 45 7.64 -0.02 -2.03
N LEU A 46 8.91 -0.19 -2.43
CA LEU A 46 9.76 -1.28 -1.95
C LEU A 46 10.11 -1.09 -0.47
N GLU A 47 10.51 0.13 -0.09
CA GLU A 47 10.78 0.47 1.31
C GLU A 47 9.52 0.34 2.15
N THR A 48 8.37 0.72 1.60
CA THR A 48 7.09 0.58 2.32
C THR A 48 6.76 -0.89 2.54
N LEU A 49 6.83 -1.73 1.53
CA LEU A 49 6.63 -3.19 1.64
C LEU A 49 7.58 -3.81 2.68
N GLN A 50 8.86 -3.47 2.63
CA GLN A 50 9.85 -3.96 3.58
C GLN A 50 9.50 -3.53 5.01
N LEU A 51 9.11 -2.27 5.21
CA LEU A 51 8.68 -1.77 6.51
C LEU A 51 7.41 -2.47 7.00
N LEU A 52 6.43 -2.73 6.12
CA LEU A 52 5.21 -3.46 6.48
C LEU A 52 5.51 -4.90 6.93
N LEU A 53 6.54 -5.52 6.35
CA LEU A 53 6.97 -6.87 6.66
C LEU A 53 7.80 -6.95 7.95
N ASP A 54 8.78 -6.07 8.09
CA ASP A 54 9.75 -6.07 9.20
C ASP A 54 9.18 -5.49 10.49
N SER A 55 8.16 -4.64 10.40
CA SER A 55 7.68 -3.91 11.56
C SER A 55 6.93 -4.81 12.53
N LYS A 56 7.41 -4.84 13.78
CA LYS A 56 6.75 -5.52 14.91
C LYS A 56 5.48 -4.80 15.37
N SER A 57 5.31 -3.54 15.00
CA SER A 57 4.17 -2.70 15.36
C SER A 57 3.79 -1.76 14.22
N ALA A 58 2.58 -1.23 14.23
CA ALA A 58 2.12 -0.33 13.19
C ALA A 58 2.98 0.96 13.11
N PRO A 59 3.53 1.35 11.94
CA PRO A 59 4.03 2.70 11.74
C PRO A 59 3.02 3.77 12.15
N VAL A 60 3.50 4.85 12.78
CA VAL A 60 2.66 5.95 13.31
C VAL A 60 1.70 6.52 12.26
N TRP A 61 2.13 6.58 11.00
CA TRP A 61 1.33 7.11 9.88
C TRP A 61 0.27 6.13 9.34
N ALA A 62 0.31 4.86 9.78
CA ALA A 62 -0.59 3.80 9.32
C ALA A 62 -1.11 2.93 10.48
N SER A 63 -1.27 3.48 11.68
CA SER A 63 -1.82 2.79 12.86
C SER A 63 -3.14 2.04 12.64
N ASP A 64 -3.92 2.45 11.64
CA ASP A 64 -5.20 1.86 11.27
C ASP A 64 -5.11 0.57 10.41
N PHE A 65 -3.90 0.14 10.02
CA PHE A 65 -3.70 -1.01 9.12
C PHE A 65 -3.17 -2.25 9.86
N ALA A 66 -3.32 -3.41 9.24
CA ALA A 66 -2.67 -4.64 9.71
C ALA A 66 -1.22 -4.68 9.20
N PHE A 67 -0.32 -5.32 9.94
CA PHE A 67 1.12 -5.39 9.62
C PHE A 67 1.66 -6.78 9.87
N GLY A 68 2.81 -7.09 9.26
CA GLY A 68 3.44 -8.40 9.30
C GLY A 68 3.00 -9.33 8.17
N PRO A 69 3.51 -10.57 8.16
CA PRO A 69 3.20 -11.54 7.12
C PRO A 69 1.72 -11.89 7.08
N SER A 70 1.19 -12.17 5.88
CA SER A 70 -0.25 -12.50 5.68
C SER A 70 -1.23 -11.45 6.24
N SER A 71 -0.88 -10.16 6.13
CA SER A 71 -1.72 -9.03 6.60
C SER A 71 -2.53 -8.35 5.48
N ILE A 72 -2.17 -8.61 4.22
CA ILE A 72 -2.73 -7.94 3.04
C ILE A 72 -3.71 -8.87 2.32
N ASP A 73 -4.84 -8.30 1.89
CA ASP A 73 -5.93 -9.00 1.22
C ASP A 73 -5.91 -8.84 -0.31
N LEU A 74 -5.52 -7.66 -0.80
CA LEU A 74 -5.45 -7.38 -2.23
C LEU A 74 -4.28 -6.45 -2.51
N ILE A 75 -3.52 -6.76 -3.55
CA ILE A 75 -2.43 -5.90 -4.02
C ILE A 75 -2.65 -5.45 -5.46
N PHE A 76 -2.62 -4.14 -5.67
CA PHE A 76 -2.58 -3.53 -6.99
C PHE A 76 -1.18 -2.98 -7.26
N LEU A 77 -0.42 -3.72 -8.05
CA LEU A 77 0.92 -3.36 -8.50
C LEU A 77 0.83 -2.64 -9.85
N ASP A 78 0.98 -1.32 -9.83
CA ASP A 78 1.18 -0.48 -11.02
C ASP A 78 2.32 0.51 -10.76
N ALA A 79 3.54 -0.01 -10.83
CA ALA A 79 4.77 0.71 -10.54
C ALA A 79 5.82 0.47 -11.64
N ASP A 80 7.07 0.80 -11.34
CA ASP A 80 8.22 0.57 -12.21
C ASP A 80 8.46 -0.93 -12.44
N LYS A 81 8.43 -1.33 -13.71
CA LYS A 81 8.44 -2.75 -14.13
C LYS A 81 9.75 -3.48 -13.80
N GLU A 82 10.85 -2.74 -13.70
CA GLU A 82 12.17 -3.27 -13.40
C GLU A 82 12.24 -3.88 -11.99
N ASN A 83 11.51 -3.31 -11.02
CA ASN A 83 11.48 -3.83 -9.64
C ASN A 83 10.38 -4.87 -9.39
N TYR A 84 9.61 -5.30 -10.39
CA TYR A 84 8.56 -6.31 -10.21
C TYR A 84 9.03 -7.60 -9.52
N PRO A 85 10.21 -8.16 -9.81
CA PRO A 85 10.72 -9.32 -9.08
C PRO A 85 10.90 -9.06 -7.58
N ASN A 86 11.39 -7.87 -7.22
CA ASN A 86 11.60 -7.46 -5.83
C ASN A 86 10.28 -7.25 -5.11
N TYR A 87 9.31 -6.59 -5.76
CA TYR A 87 7.96 -6.44 -5.24
C TYR A 87 7.31 -7.79 -5.00
N TYR A 88 7.38 -8.70 -5.98
CA TYR A 88 6.74 -10.00 -5.93
C TYR A 88 7.23 -10.85 -4.74
N ALA A 89 8.54 -10.85 -4.48
CA ALA A 89 9.11 -11.57 -3.34
C ALA A 89 8.59 -11.08 -1.97
N LEU A 90 8.35 -9.78 -1.82
CA LEU A 90 7.79 -9.19 -0.60
C LEU A 90 6.27 -9.38 -0.52
N ILE A 91 5.58 -9.22 -1.64
CA ILE A 91 4.13 -9.43 -1.77
C ILE A 91 3.76 -10.84 -1.30
N LEU A 92 4.49 -11.88 -1.74
CA LEU A 92 4.18 -13.26 -1.36
C LEU A 92 4.25 -13.51 0.16
N GLN A 93 5.04 -12.74 0.89
CA GLN A 93 5.14 -12.87 2.35
C GLN A 93 4.01 -12.10 3.06
N LEU A 94 3.59 -10.97 2.48
CA LEU A 94 2.56 -10.09 3.05
C LEU A 94 1.12 -10.50 2.69
N LEU A 95 0.93 -11.11 1.52
CA LEU A 95 -0.36 -11.53 1.00
C LEU A 95 -0.85 -12.75 1.78
N LYS A 96 -2.13 -12.79 2.12
CA LYS A 96 -2.71 -14.00 2.69
C LYS A 96 -2.81 -15.10 1.64
N PRO A 97 -2.61 -16.37 2.03
CA PRO A 97 -2.83 -17.50 1.12
C PRO A 97 -4.25 -17.48 0.52
N GLY A 98 -4.35 -17.68 -0.80
CA GLY A 98 -5.62 -17.77 -1.52
C GLY A 98 -6.25 -16.43 -1.90
N LEU A 99 -5.55 -15.30 -1.72
CA LEU A 99 -5.99 -13.98 -2.15
C LEU A 99 -5.17 -13.47 -3.36
N TYR A 100 -5.58 -12.32 -3.90
CA TYR A 100 -5.18 -11.80 -5.21
C TYR A 100 -4.23 -10.59 -5.14
#